data_AF-A0A935LA64-F1
#
_entry.id   AF-A0A935LA64-F1
#
_cell.length_a   1.000
_cell.length_b   1.000
_cell.length_c   1.000
_cell.angle_alpha   90.00
_cell.angle_beta   90.00
_cell.angle_gamma   90.00
#
_symmetry.space_group_name_H-M   'P 1'
#
loop_
_entity.id
_entity.type
_entity.pdbx_description
1 polymer ?
#
loop_
_entity_poly.entity_id
_entity_poly.type
_entity_poly.pdbx_seq_one_letter_code
_entity_poly.pdbx_strand_id
1 'polypeptide(L)'
;MEHIMIRNTLSILTLAVATLAAGNALADGVPMGKTRAQVVAELEEAQRTGDIVLPGTPGGRKLNELYPERYPAKAVPPGKTRAQVIAELEEAQRTGDIVVSGNVGGRKLNELYPDRYPKK
;
A
#
# COMPACT_ATOMS: atom_id res chain seq x y z
N MET A 1 -50.15 31.76 28.45
CA MET A 1 -49.72 30.36 28.59
C MET A 1 -48.69 30.12 27.51
N GLU A 2 -47.45 29.88 27.92
CA GLU A 2 -46.36 29.48 27.03
C GLU A 2 -46.72 28.18 26.29
N HIS A 3 -46.16 27.97 25.09
CA HIS A 3 -45.55 26.70 24.69
C HIS A 3 -44.83 26.91 23.35
N ILE A 4 -43.50 27.04 23.45
CA ILE A 4 -42.48 26.33 22.68
C ILE A 4 -42.49 26.46 21.13
N MET A 5 -41.44 27.15 20.71
CA MET A 5 -40.82 27.29 19.40
C MET A 5 -40.38 25.96 18.77
N ILE A 6 -40.71 25.73 17.49
CA ILE A 6 -39.83 25.01 16.54
C ILE A 6 -39.93 25.71 15.17
N ARG A 7 -39.05 26.69 14.94
CA ARG A 7 -38.81 27.26 13.61
C ARG A 7 -37.84 26.35 12.88
N ASN A 8 -38.34 25.52 11.98
CA ASN A 8 -37.54 24.62 11.16
C ASN A 8 -36.83 25.43 10.04
N THR A 9 -35.74 26.11 10.39
CA THR A 9 -34.85 26.75 9.42
C THR A 9 -34.11 25.65 8.66
N LEU A 10 -34.55 25.38 7.43
CA LEU A 10 -33.81 24.57 6.46
C LEU A 10 -32.51 25.31 6.09
N SER A 11 -31.47 25.11 6.90
CA SER A 11 -30.13 25.58 6.62
C SER A 11 -29.55 24.80 5.44
N ILE A 12 -29.27 25.55 4.38
CA ILE A 12 -28.71 25.10 3.11
C ILE A 12 -27.24 24.77 3.36
N LEU A 13 -26.87 23.49 3.49
CA LEU A 13 -25.47 23.08 3.49
C LEU A 13 -25.05 22.80 2.04
N THR A 14 -24.78 23.87 1.28
CA THR A 14 -24.10 23.77 -0.01
C THR A 14 -22.67 23.28 0.23
N LEU A 15 -22.45 21.99 -0.02
CA LEU A 15 -21.13 21.37 -0.04
C LEU A 15 -20.37 21.87 -1.27
N ALA A 16 -19.43 22.79 -1.08
CA ALA A 16 -18.48 23.17 -2.12
C ALA A 16 -17.52 21.99 -2.36
N VAL A 17 -17.79 21.19 -3.39
CA VAL A 17 -16.83 20.22 -3.91
C VAL A 17 -15.71 21.01 -4.59
N ALA A 18 -14.60 21.21 -3.89
CA ALA A 18 -13.37 21.68 -4.50
C ALA A 18 -12.79 20.54 -5.35
N THR A 19 -13.25 20.42 -6.60
CA THR A 19 -12.56 19.63 -7.62
C THR A 19 -11.19 20.26 -7.85
N LEU A 20 -10.14 19.69 -7.22
CA LEU A 20 -8.76 20.05 -7.49
C LEU A 20 -8.42 19.56 -8.91
N ALA A 21 -8.65 20.43 -9.89
CA ALA A 21 -8.16 20.24 -11.24
C ALA A 21 -6.63 20.32 -11.21
N ALA A 22 -5.97 19.18 -11.01
CA ALA A 22 -4.57 19.01 -11.37
C ALA A 22 -4.49 18.95 -12.90
N GLY A 23 -4.51 20.11 -13.54
CA GLY A 23 -4.39 20.26 -14.99
C GLY A 23 -3.74 21.59 -15.33
N ASN A 24 -2.44 21.56 -15.61
CA ASN A 24 -1.84 22.09 -16.85
C ASN A 24 -0.32 22.20 -16.71
N ALA A 25 0.40 21.27 -17.34
CA ALA A 25 1.67 21.60 -17.96
C ALA A 25 1.85 20.67 -19.17
N LEU A 26 1.43 21.17 -20.33
CA LEU A 26 1.87 20.67 -21.63
C LEU A 26 3.33 21.08 -21.78
N ALA A 27 4.26 20.12 -21.78
CA ALA A 27 5.56 20.18 -22.46
C ALA A 27 6.30 18.86 -22.28
N ASP A 28 6.26 18.07 -23.35
CA ASP A 28 7.32 17.22 -23.88
C ASP A 28 8.46 16.76 -22.93
N GLY A 29 8.43 15.46 -22.59
CA GLY A 29 9.64 14.62 -22.61
C GLY A 29 10.74 14.80 -21.55
N VAL A 30 10.68 15.78 -20.65
CA VAL A 30 11.64 15.91 -19.54
C VAL A 30 10.89 15.74 -18.22
N PRO A 31 11.27 14.81 -17.31
CA PRO A 31 10.69 14.81 -15.98
C PRO A 31 11.11 16.11 -15.29
N MET A 32 10.22 17.11 -15.33
CA MET A 32 10.35 18.29 -14.48
C MET A 32 10.48 17.78 -13.05
N GLY A 33 11.59 18.13 -12.40
CA GLY A 33 11.81 17.78 -11.00
C GLY A 33 10.65 18.24 -10.11
N LYS A 34 10.52 17.62 -8.94
CA LYS A 34 9.44 17.94 -7.98
C LYS A 34 9.39 19.45 -7.73
N THR A 35 8.19 20.01 -7.72
CA THR A 35 8.01 21.42 -7.35
C THR A 35 8.30 21.60 -5.86
N ARG A 36 8.65 22.81 -5.44
CA ARG A 36 8.89 23.12 -4.02
C ARG A 36 7.70 22.77 -3.13
N ALA A 37 6.48 23.00 -3.63
CA ALA A 37 5.25 22.65 -2.93
C ALA A 37 5.09 21.13 -2.75
N GLN A 38 5.43 20.34 -3.78
CA GLN A 38 5.43 18.88 -3.69
C GLN A 38 6.45 18.37 -2.67
N VAL A 39 7.66 18.96 -2.67
CA VAL A 39 8.71 18.60 -1.70
C VAL A 39 8.28 18.89 -0.27
N VAL A 40 7.61 20.03 -0.03
CA VAL A 40 7.10 20.37 1.31
C VAL A 40 6.00 19.39 1.74
N ALA A 41 5.04 19.09 0.86
CA ALA A 41 3.98 18.13 1.15
C ALA A 41 4.53 16.74 1.49
N GLU A 42 5.52 16.27 0.74
CA GLU A 42 6.19 14.99 1.00
C GLU A 42 6.98 14.98 2.31
N LEU A 43 7.64 16.10 2.65
CA LEU A 43 8.36 16.22 3.92
C LEU A 43 7.41 16.18 5.12
N GLU A 44 6.28 16.89 5.04
CA GLU A 44 5.24 16.86 6.07
C GLU A 44 4.66 15.45 6.22
N GLU A 45 4.43 14.74 5.11
CA GLU A 45 3.97 13.36 5.14
C GLU A 45 4.99 12.40 5.77
N ALA A 46 6.28 12.53 5.43
CA ALA A 46 7.35 11.74 6.02
C ALA A 46 7.46 11.97 7.53
N GLN A 47 7.32 13.22 8.00
CA GLN A 47 7.27 13.54 9.42
C GLN A 47 6.06 12.92 10.11
N ARG A 48 4.87 13.05 9.53
CA ARG A 48 3.62 12.50 10.07
C ARG A 48 3.66 10.97 10.18
N THR A 49 4.25 10.30 9.20
CA THR A 49 4.29 8.83 9.12
C THR A 49 5.54 8.22 9.73
N GLY A 50 6.49 9.05 10.19
CA GLY A 50 7.78 8.58 10.69
C GLY A 50 8.65 7.93 9.63
N ASP A 51 8.41 8.19 8.35
CA ASP A 51 9.19 7.69 7.21
C ASP A 51 10.52 8.48 7.05
N ILE A 52 11.16 8.77 8.17
CA ILE A 52 12.42 9.51 8.27
C ILE A 52 13.48 8.53 8.73
N VAL A 53 14.55 8.38 7.94
CA VAL A 53 15.72 7.57 8.31
C VAL A 53 16.45 8.24 9.48
N LEU A 54 16.68 7.49 10.56
CA LEU A 54 17.48 7.95 11.69
C LEU A 54 18.97 7.64 11.41
N PRO A 55 19.82 8.66 11.19
CA PRO A 55 21.24 8.45 10.95
C PRO A 55 21.92 7.77 12.16
N GLY A 56 22.91 6.92 11.89
CA GLY A 56 23.65 6.19 12.92
C GLY A 56 22.96 4.91 13.41
N THR A 57 21.80 4.55 12.86
CA THR A 57 21.17 3.26 13.13
C THR A 57 21.69 2.17 12.19
N PRO A 58 21.88 0.92 12.65
CA PRO A 58 22.22 -0.19 11.78
C PRO A 58 21.18 -0.34 10.66
N GLY A 59 21.64 -0.30 9.40
CA GLY A 59 20.78 -0.45 8.23
C GLY A 59 19.92 0.77 7.89
N GLY A 60 20.12 1.94 8.52
CA GLY A 60 19.36 3.15 8.19
C GLY A 60 17.88 3.02 8.51
N ARG A 61 17.57 2.55 9.73
CA ARG A 61 16.20 2.36 10.20
C ARG A 61 15.42 3.66 10.25
N LYS A 62 14.14 3.57 9.96
CA LYS A 62 13.20 4.70 10.03
C LYS A 62 12.64 4.89 11.42
N LEU A 63 12.17 6.10 11.74
CA LEU A 63 11.58 6.40 13.04
C LEU A 63 10.34 5.55 13.34
N ASN A 64 9.50 5.26 12.34
CA ASN A 64 8.33 4.40 12.49
C ASN A 64 8.65 2.90 12.72
N GLU A 65 9.85 2.46 12.36
CA GLU A 65 10.33 1.10 12.65
C GLU A 65 10.90 1.00 14.07
N LEU A 66 11.44 2.10 14.59
CA LEU A 66 12.06 2.19 15.91
C LEU A 66 11.04 2.47 17.02
N TYR A 67 10.06 3.32 16.73
CA TYR A 67 9.06 3.82 17.67
C TYR A 67 7.66 3.72 17.05
N PRO A 68 7.19 2.51 16.69
CA PRO A 68 5.92 2.32 15.99
C PRO A 68 4.72 2.87 16.76
N GLU A 69 4.79 2.95 18.09
CA GLU A 69 3.76 3.51 18.96
C GLU A 69 3.57 5.02 18.81
N ARG A 70 4.54 5.73 18.20
CA ARG A 70 4.49 7.19 18.01
C ARG A 70 3.91 7.61 16.65
N TYR A 71 3.67 6.66 15.77
CA TYR A 71 3.25 6.92 14.39
C TYR A 71 1.98 6.15 14.05
N PRO A 72 1.18 6.65 13.09
CA PRO A 72 0.03 5.91 12.60
C PRO A 72 0.45 4.53 12.06
N ALA A 73 -0.30 3.50 12.41
CA ALA A 73 -0.10 2.17 11.85
C ALA A 73 -0.24 2.22 10.33
N LYS A 74 0.72 1.64 9.61
CA LYS A 74 0.60 1.50 8.16
C LYS A 74 -0.59 0.59 7.85
N ALA A 75 -1.39 1.00 6.87
CA ALA A 75 -2.45 0.14 6.35
C ALA A 75 -1.81 -1.14 5.82
N VAL A 76 -2.13 -2.27 6.43
CA VAL A 76 -1.73 -3.57 5.93
C VAL A 76 -2.73 -3.93 4.84
N PRO A 77 -2.30 -4.21 3.60
CA PRO A 77 -3.22 -4.68 2.57
C PRO A 77 -3.92 -5.95 3.07
N PRO A 78 -5.20 -6.16 2.73
CA PRO A 78 -5.89 -7.37 3.14
C PRO A 78 -5.11 -8.59 2.64
N GLY A 79 -4.85 -9.52 3.57
CA GLY A 79 -4.21 -10.79 3.23
C GLY A 79 -5.08 -11.61 2.28
N LYS A 80 -4.47 -12.65 1.68
CA LYS A 80 -5.22 -13.62 0.86
C LYS A 80 -6.31 -14.27 1.70
N THR A 81 -7.50 -14.42 1.12
CA THR A 81 -8.58 -15.18 1.78
C THR A 81 -8.21 -16.65 1.86
N ARG A 82 -8.82 -17.40 2.78
CA ARG A 82 -8.61 -18.85 2.87
C ARG A 82 -8.90 -19.56 1.54
N ALA A 83 -9.95 -19.14 0.83
CA ALA A 83 -10.30 -19.67 -0.48
C ALA A 83 -9.21 -19.40 -1.53
N GLN A 84 -8.65 -18.19 -1.56
CA GLN A 84 -7.53 -17.85 -2.46
C GLN A 84 -6.28 -18.68 -2.16
N VAL A 85 -5.95 -18.86 -0.89
CA VAL A 85 -4.81 -19.69 -0.47
C VAL A 85 -5.00 -21.15 -0.88
N ILE A 86 -6.21 -21.69 -0.75
CA ILE A 86 -6.51 -23.07 -1.17
C ILE A 86 -6.38 -23.20 -2.70
N ALA A 87 -6.97 -22.27 -3.46
CA ALA A 87 -6.90 -22.30 -4.92
C ALA A 87 -5.46 -22.25 -5.44
N GLU A 88 -4.62 -21.37 -4.86
CA GLU A 88 -3.20 -21.27 -5.21
C GLU A 88 -2.41 -22.52 -4.81
N LEU A 89 -2.72 -23.12 -3.65
CA LEU A 89 -2.08 -24.36 -3.21
C LEU A 89 -2.44 -25.53 -4.13
N GLU A 90 -3.69 -25.67 -4.53
CA GLU A 90 -4.14 -26.68 -5.50
C GLU A 90 -3.47 -26.48 -6.86
N GLU A 91 -3.35 -25.23 -7.32
CA GLU A 91 -2.65 -24.91 -8.56
C GLU A 91 -1.16 -25.26 -8.48
N ALA A 92 -0.48 -24.94 -7.38
CA ALA A 92 0.92 -25.28 -7.16
C ALA A 92 1.13 -26.80 -7.14
N GLN A 93 0.21 -27.56 -6.51
CA GLN A 93 0.24 -29.02 -6.53
C GLN A 93 0.03 -29.58 -7.94
N ARG A 94 -0.91 -29.04 -8.70
CA ARG A 94 -1.21 -29.48 -10.07
C ARG A 94 -0.06 -29.20 -11.03
N THR A 95 0.58 -28.04 -10.90
CA THR A 95 1.65 -27.60 -11.80
C THR A 95 3.05 -28.01 -11.34
N GLY A 96 3.17 -28.56 -10.12
CA GLY A 96 4.45 -28.90 -9.52
C GLY A 96 5.27 -27.67 -9.14
N ASP A 97 4.64 -26.50 -9.00
CA ASP A 97 5.25 -25.24 -8.56
C ASP A 97 5.52 -25.22 -7.05
N ILE A 98 6.03 -26.34 -6.54
CA ILE A 98 6.35 -26.55 -5.13
C ILE A 98 7.86 -26.65 -5.02
N VAL A 99 8.45 -25.74 -4.26
CA VAL A 99 9.88 -25.74 -3.96
C VAL A 99 10.20 -26.92 -3.05
N VAL A 100 11.17 -27.74 -3.46
CA VAL A 100 11.66 -28.86 -2.65
C VAL A 100 12.69 -28.33 -1.65
N SER A 101 12.42 -28.52 -0.37
CA SER A 101 13.38 -28.22 0.69
C SER A 101 14.49 -29.30 0.73
N GLY A 102 15.75 -28.88 0.89
CA GLY A 102 16.92 -29.77 1.00
C GLY A 102 18.07 -29.42 0.04
N ASN A 103 19.01 -30.35 -0.14
CA ASN A 103 20.26 -30.18 -0.91
C ASN A 103 20.07 -30.02 -2.43
N VAL A 104 18.82 -29.91 -2.91
CA VAL A 104 18.50 -29.76 -4.34
C VAL A 104 18.41 -28.31 -4.80
N GLY A 105 18.89 -27.36 -3.99
CA GLY A 105 19.11 -25.96 -4.39
C GLY A 105 17.83 -25.15 -4.59
N GLY A 106 16.73 -25.50 -3.92
CA GLY A 106 15.46 -24.79 -4.06
C GLY A 106 14.75 -25.01 -5.41
N ARG A 107 15.07 -26.09 -6.12
CA ARG A 107 14.36 -26.48 -7.35
C ARG A 107 12.91 -26.85 -7.07
N LYS A 108 12.05 -26.64 -8.07
CA LYS A 108 10.64 -26.98 -8.04
C LYS A 108 10.39 -28.44 -8.44
N LEU A 109 9.28 -29.02 -8.01
CA LEU A 109 8.94 -30.41 -8.34
C LEU A 109 8.80 -30.65 -9.85
N ASN A 110 8.26 -29.68 -10.60
CA ASN A 110 8.14 -29.77 -12.05
C ASN A 110 9.48 -29.67 -12.79
N GLU A 111 10.49 -29.02 -12.20
CA GLU A 111 11.86 -28.99 -12.74
C GLU A 111 12.58 -30.31 -12.51
N LEU A 112 12.32 -30.97 -11.37
CA LEU A 112 12.91 -32.26 -11.01
C LEU A 112 12.25 -33.44 -11.73
N TYR A 113 10.93 -33.38 -11.92
CA TYR A 113 10.12 -34.45 -12.48
C TYR A 113 9.19 -33.91 -13.57
N PRO A 114 9.73 -33.37 -14.68
CA PRO A 114 8.92 -32.73 -15.72
C PRO A 114 7.86 -33.66 -16.32
N ASP A 115 8.12 -34.97 -16.35
CA ASP A 115 7.16 -35.96 -16.87
C ASP A 115 5.94 -36.19 -15.97
N ARG A 116 5.98 -35.74 -14.71
CA ARG A 116 4.88 -35.89 -13.74
C ARG A 116 3.91 -34.71 -13.70
N TYR A 117 4.22 -33.62 -14.40
CA TYR A 117 3.46 -32.39 -14.36
C TYR A 117 3.08 -31.94 -15.78
N PRO A 118 1.96 -31.22 -15.94
CA PRO A 118 1.57 -30.69 -17.23
C PRO A 118 2.63 -29.71 -17.74
N LYS A 119 2.98 -29.85 -19.03
CA LYS A 119 3.85 -28.88 -19.72
C LYS A 119 3.09 -27.55 -19.86
N LYS A 120 3.81 -26.46 -19.63
CA LYS A 120 3.26 -25.11 -19.72
C LYS A 120 3.04 -24.68 -21.17
#